data_AF-A0A383BTC2-F1
#
_entry.id   AF-A0A383BTC2-F1
#
_cell.length_a   1.000
_cell.length_b   1.000
_cell.length_c   1.000
_cell.angle_alpha   90.00
_cell.angle_beta   90.00
_cell.angle_gamma   90.00
#
_symmetry.space_group_name_H-M   'P 1'
#
loop_
_entity.id
_entity.type
_entity.pdbx_description
1 polymer ?
#
loop_
_entity_poly.entity_id
_entity_poly.type
_entity_poly.pdbx_seq_one_letter_code
_entity_poly.pdbx_strand_id
1 'polypeptide(L)'
;MAQNRQLISSYVVADRETGEESGHPIQRTISRPETISFPKDFCKIHHSVYLNMTDSQIGKFVKLTNHLEYCTNRLVDQSRGRTPIPLDQAMISLHLDISPRTTNTFMQEMKSIKAIMKIETDYHMSPRFASRSRGIDTDIIIKMIEKD
;
A
#
# COMPACT_ATOMS: atom_id res chain seq x y z
N MET A 1 22.71 -55.98 41.24
CA MET A 1 22.43 -54.53 41.04
C MET A 1 21.57 -54.41 39.80
N ALA A 2 20.33 -53.95 39.91
CA ALA A 2 19.41 -53.84 38.77
C ALA A 2 19.83 -52.65 37.88
N GLN A 3 20.13 -52.93 36.62
CA GLN A 3 20.56 -51.92 35.65
C GLN A 3 19.36 -51.04 35.29
N ASN A 4 19.44 -49.74 35.60
CA ASN A 4 18.38 -48.77 35.31
C ASN A 4 18.13 -48.74 33.79
N ARG A 5 16.97 -49.24 33.36
CA ARG A 5 16.56 -49.25 31.95
C ARG A 5 16.17 -47.82 31.58
N GLN A 6 17.07 -47.09 30.92
CA GLN A 6 16.74 -45.76 30.39
C GLN A 6 15.68 -45.91 29.31
N LEU A 7 14.46 -45.44 29.60
CA LEU A 7 13.39 -45.34 28.62
C LEU A 7 13.72 -44.15 27.72
N ILE A 8 14.07 -44.44 26.46
CA ILE A 8 14.29 -43.43 25.42
C ILE A 8 12.99 -43.34 24.62
N SER A 9 12.39 -42.15 24.59
CA SER A 9 11.23 -41.83 23.76
C SER A 9 11.73 -41.14 22.49
N SER A 10 11.46 -41.71 21.32
CA SER A 10 11.66 -41.07 20.02
C SER A 10 10.31 -40.80 19.36
N TYR A 11 10.18 -39.64 18.72
CA TYR A 11 9.02 -39.30 17.90
C TYR A 11 9.32 -39.71 16.46
N VAL A 12 8.59 -40.70 15.94
CA VAL A 12 8.74 -41.22 14.57
C VAL A 12 7.40 -41.11 13.83
N VAL A 13 7.46 -40.81 12.54
CA VAL A 13 6.31 -40.91 11.64
C VAL A 13 6.44 -42.25 10.93
N ALA A 14 5.46 -43.14 11.11
CA ALA A 14 5.46 -44.47 10.52
C ALA A 14 4.26 -44.65 9.58
N ASP A 15 4.41 -45.50 8.59
CA ASP A 15 3.29 -45.92 7.75
C ASP A 15 2.26 -46.68 8.59
N ARG A 16 0.98 -46.38 8.37
CA ARG A 16 -0.12 -46.90 9.19
C ARG A 16 -0.41 -48.39 8.95
N GLU A 17 -0.13 -48.90 7.76
CA GLU A 17 -0.43 -50.29 7.39
C GLU A 17 0.78 -51.21 7.53
N THR A 18 1.98 -50.73 7.26
CA THR A 18 3.21 -51.56 7.34
C THR A 18 3.99 -51.37 8.64
N GLY A 19 3.80 -50.27 9.35
CA GLY A 19 4.54 -49.95 10.57
C GLY A 19 6.02 -49.59 10.33
N GLU A 20 6.44 -49.47 9.06
CA GLU A 20 7.79 -49.03 8.73
C GLU A 20 7.94 -47.54 9.02
N GLU A 21 9.03 -47.19 9.72
CA GLU A 21 9.39 -45.80 9.98
C GLU A 21 9.68 -45.09 8.66
N SER A 22 8.94 -44.03 8.36
CA SER A 22 9.21 -43.20 7.19
C SER A 22 10.49 -42.40 7.47
N GLY A 23 11.60 -42.88 6.91
CA GLY A 23 12.98 -42.57 7.34
C GLY A 23 13.44 -41.12 7.24
N HIS A 24 12.62 -40.19 6.79
CA HIS A 24 12.95 -38.76 6.81
C HIS A 24 11.69 -37.94 7.04
N PRO A 25 11.71 -36.87 7.86
CA PRO A 25 10.72 -35.82 7.69
C PRO A 25 10.82 -35.43 6.22
N ILE A 26 9.70 -35.45 5.50
CA ILE A 26 9.66 -34.89 4.15
C ILE A 26 10.16 -33.46 4.33
N GLN A 27 11.44 -33.22 4.05
CA GLN A 27 11.97 -31.89 3.84
C GLN A 27 11.22 -31.44 2.61
N ARG A 28 10.04 -30.87 2.83
CA ARG A 28 9.41 -30.02 1.84
C ARG A 28 10.43 -28.92 1.69
N THR A 29 11.29 -29.05 0.69
CA THR A 29 12.11 -27.96 0.21
C THR A 29 11.11 -26.93 -0.26
N ILE A 30 10.70 -26.04 0.64
CA ILE A 30 9.86 -24.90 0.31
C ILE A 30 10.78 -24.07 -0.58
N SER A 31 10.65 -24.24 -1.90
CA SER A 31 11.32 -23.40 -2.87
C SER A 31 10.76 -22.01 -2.68
N ARG A 32 11.49 -21.19 -1.90
CA ARG A 32 11.17 -19.78 -1.79
C ARG A 32 11.37 -19.18 -3.17
N PRO A 33 10.40 -18.43 -3.70
CA PRO A 33 10.59 -17.80 -5.00
C PRO A 33 11.83 -16.90 -4.94
N GLU A 34 12.67 -16.95 -5.98
CA GLU A 34 13.83 -16.06 -6.11
C GLU A 34 13.42 -14.59 -6.08
N THR A 35 12.19 -14.29 -6.48
CA THR A 35 11.60 -12.97 -6.40
C THR A 35 10.10 -13.09 -6.13
N ILE A 36 9.62 -12.43 -5.08
CA ILE A 36 8.20 -12.14 -4.92
C ILE A 36 7.96 -10.82 -5.66
N SER A 37 7.48 -10.92 -6.90
CA SER A 37 7.02 -9.75 -7.63
C SER A 37 5.54 -9.56 -7.34
N PHE A 38 5.18 -8.36 -6.91
CA PHE A 38 3.78 -8.01 -6.80
C PHE A 38 3.37 -7.35 -8.12
N PRO A 39 2.29 -7.80 -8.76
CA PRO A 39 1.75 -7.11 -9.91
C PRO A 39 1.43 -5.67 -9.49
N LYS A 40 1.91 -4.70 -10.29
CA LYS A 40 1.63 -3.25 -10.24
C LYS A 40 0.47 -2.92 -9.28
N ASP A 41 0.76 -2.17 -8.21
CA ASP A 41 -0.16 -1.29 -7.45
C ASP A 41 0.31 -1.01 -6.00
N PHE A 42 1.63 -0.97 -5.75
CA PHE A 42 2.12 -0.51 -4.45
C PHE A 42 2.18 1.02 -4.43
N CYS A 43 1.37 1.62 -3.55
CA CYS A 43 1.57 3.00 -3.12
C CYS A 43 2.37 3.02 -1.83
N LYS A 44 3.37 3.89 -1.76
CA LYS A 44 4.12 4.18 -0.54
C LYS A 44 3.31 5.16 0.29
N ILE A 45 2.96 4.76 1.51
CA ILE A 45 2.36 5.63 2.53
C ILE A 45 3.45 5.97 3.54
N HIS A 46 3.68 7.27 3.75
CA HIS A 46 4.73 7.77 4.62
C HIS A 46 4.22 8.05 6.04
N HIS A 47 5.14 8.08 7.02
CA HIS A 47 4.80 8.26 8.43
C HIS A 47 4.01 9.55 8.71
N SER A 48 4.19 10.60 7.90
CA SER A 48 3.44 11.86 7.97
C SER A 48 1.92 11.66 7.94
N VAL A 49 1.42 10.61 7.29
CA VAL A 49 -0.02 10.29 7.26
C VAL A 49 -0.54 10.02 8.67
N TYR A 50 0.14 9.18 9.43
CA TYR A 50 -0.27 8.81 10.79
C TYR A 50 -0.11 9.96 11.80
N LEU A 51 0.81 10.90 11.53
CA LEU A 51 1.02 12.05 12.41
C LEU A 51 -0.01 13.17 12.22
N ASN A 52 -0.58 13.29 11.02
CA ASN A 52 -1.39 14.45 10.64
C ASN A 52 -2.84 14.11 10.26
N MET A 53 -3.23 12.83 10.25
CA MET A 53 -4.56 12.40 9.85
C MET A 53 -5.18 11.47 10.89
N THR A 54 -6.50 11.57 11.04
CA THR A 54 -7.33 10.62 11.80
C THR A 54 -7.55 9.34 11.00
N ASP A 55 -7.85 8.22 11.66
CA ASP A 55 -8.09 6.93 11.01
C ASP A 55 -9.16 7.00 9.88
N SER A 56 -10.21 7.80 10.09
CA SER A 56 -11.25 8.04 9.07
C SER A 56 -10.72 8.77 7.84
N GLN A 57 -9.79 9.72 8.02
CA GLN A 57 -9.14 10.43 6.92
C GLN A 57 -8.12 9.53 6.21
N ILE A 58 -7.36 8.71 6.94
CA ILE A 58 -6.35 7.80 6.39
C ILE A 58 -6.99 6.87 5.36
N GLY A 59 -8.12 6.25 5.69
CA GLY A 59 -8.81 5.35 4.75
C GLY A 59 -9.19 6.04 3.42
N LYS A 60 -9.73 7.26 3.50
CA LYS A 60 -10.09 8.07 2.32
C LYS A 60 -8.84 8.49 1.53
N PHE A 61 -7.82 8.97 2.23
CA PHE A 61 -6.55 9.39 1.64
C PHE A 61 -5.86 8.25 0.91
N VAL A 62 -5.77 7.06 1.52
CA VAL A 62 -5.20 5.86 0.90
C VAL A 62 -6.00 5.45 -0.33
N LYS A 63 -7.34 5.52 -0.29
CA LYS A 63 -8.19 5.20 -1.45
C LYS A 63 -7.89 6.10 -2.66
N LEU A 64 -7.59 7.38 -2.44
CA LEU A 64 -7.19 8.31 -3.51
C LEU A 64 -5.86 7.94 -4.17
N THR A 65 -4.99 7.19 -3.49
CA THR A 65 -3.67 6.83 -4.07
C THR A 65 -3.78 5.93 -5.30
N ASN A 66 -4.89 5.22 -5.46
CA ASN A 66 -5.20 4.45 -6.67
C ASN A 66 -5.34 5.33 -7.92
N HIS A 67 -5.61 6.61 -7.71
CA HIS A 67 -5.79 7.63 -8.74
C HIS A 67 -4.53 8.48 -8.95
N LEU A 68 -3.37 8.07 -8.39
CA LEU A 68 -2.11 8.78 -8.63
C LEU A 68 -1.53 8.43 -9.99
N GLU A 69 -1.36 9.46 -10.82
CA GLU A 69 -0.54 9.44 -12.02
C GLU A 69 0.93 9.22 -11.67
N TYR A 70 1.61 8.41 -12.48
CA TYR A 70 3.02 8.10 -12.29
C TYR A 70 3.89 9.34 -12.59
N CYS A 71 4.99 9.52 -11.86
CA CYS A 71 5.93 10.65 -11.93
C CYS A 71 5.39 12.03 -11.50
N THR A 72 4.12 12.36 -11.71
CA THR A 72 3.57 13.68 -11.36
C THR A 72 2.84 13.68 -10.02
N ASN A 73 2.46 12.50 -9.51
CA ASN A 73 1.66 12.36 -8.29
C ASN A 73 0.34 13.15 -8.36
N ARG A 74 -0.15 13.40 -9.58
CA ARG A 74 -1.41 14.08 -9.86
C ARG A 74 -2.58 13.11 -9.65
N LEU A 75 -3.68 13.61 -9.11
CA LEU A 75 -4.93 12.87 -9.00
C LEU A 75 -5.66 12.87 -10.34
N VAL A 76 -5.77 11.68 -10.94
CA VAL A 76 -6.37 11.46 -12.26
C VAL A 76 -7.25 10.22 -12.28
N ASP A 77 -8.26 10.23 -13.13
CA ASP A 77 -8.95 9.02 -13.54
C ASP A 77 -8.14 8.31 -14.64
N GLN A 78 -7.62 7.12 -14.33
CA GLN A 78 -6.80 6.34 -15.25
C GLN A 78 -7.70 5.42 -16.08
N SER A 79 -8.02 5.82 -17.31
CA SER A 79 -8.66 4.91 -18.27
C SER A 79 -7.62 4.15 -19.09
N ARG A 80 -7.92 2.89 -19.44
CA ARG A 80 -7.01 2.03 -20.23
C ARG A 80 -6.82 2.61 -21.64
N GLY A 81 -5.73 3.35 -21.85
CA GLY A 81 -5.28 3.83 -23.15
C GLY A 81 -5.73 5.24 -23.57
N ARG A 82 -6.39 6.02 -22.69
CA ARG A 82 -6.66 7.44 -22.95
C ARG A 82 -5.82 8.35 -22.06
N THR A 83 -5.67 9.60 -22.48
CA THR A 83 -5.07 10.66 -21.67
C THR A 83 -5.75 10.72 -20.30
N PRO A 84 -4.99 10.66 -19.18
CA PRO A 84 -5.57 10.75 -17.85
C PRO A 84 -6.37 12.04 -17.65
N ILE A 85 -7.53 11.93 -17.01
CA ILE A 85 -8.42 13.07 -16.74
C ILE A 85 -8.18 13.54 -15.31
N PRO A 86 -7.77 14.79 -15.06
CA PRO A 86 -7.61 15.31 -13.70
C PRO A 86 -8.89 15.17 -12.88
N LEU A 87 -8.77 14.69 -11.65
CA LEU A 87 -9.93 14.59 -10.76
C LEU A 87 -10.30 15.97 -10.22
N ASP A 88 -11.57 16.35 -10.37
CA ASP A 88 -12.16 17.46 -9.64
C ASP A 88 -12.77 16.99 -8.29
N GLN A 89 -13.32 17.91 -7.51
CA GLN A 89 -13.93 17.54 -6.22
C GLN A 89 -15.19 16.67 -6.38
N ALA A 90 -15.94 16.79 -7.48
CA ALA A 90 -17.12 15.98 -7.71
C ALA A 90 -16.72 14.51 -8.00
N MET A 91 -15.70 14.31 -8.82
CA MET A 91 -15.11 13.00 -9.09
C MET A 91 -14.47 12.40 -7.84
N ILE A 92 -13.76 13.21 -7.04
CA ILE A 92 -13.23 12.76 -5.74
C ILE A 92 -14.38 12.27 -4.84
N SER A 93 -15.49 13.01 -4.78
CA SER A 93 -16.68 12.62 -4.01
C SER A 93 -17.22 11.25 -4.45
N LEU A 94 -17.29 11.04 -5.77
CA LEU A 94 -17.73 9.79 -6.37
C LEU A 94 -16.78 8.63 -6.06
N HIS A 95 -15.47 8.81 -6.25
CA HIS A 95 -14.48 7.77 -5.98
C HIS A 95 -14.37 7.43 -4.49
N LEU A 96 -14.58 8.41 -3.62
CA LEU A 96 -14.59 8.20 -2.17
C LEU A 96 -15.92 7.65 -1.65
N ASP A 97 -16.99 7.70 -2.45
CA ASP A 97 -18.36 7.36 -2.04
C ASP A 97 -18.82 8.15 -0.80
N ILE A 98 -18.63 9.47 -0.86
CA ILE A 98 -19.02 10.40 0.20
C ILE A 98 -19.76 11.60 -0.37
N SER A 99 -20.49 12.32 0.48
CA SER A 99 -21.23 13.51 0.05
C SER A 99 -20.30 14.65 -0.38
N PRO A 100 -20.73 15.55 -1.28
CA PRO A 100 -19.93 16.72 -1.67
C PRO A 100 -19.52 17.60 -0.49
N ARG A 101 -20.39 17.72 0.53
CA ARG A 101 -20.08 18.46 1.77
C ARG A 101 -18.92 17.81 2.52
N THR A 102 -18.97 16.49 2.70
CA THR A 102 -17.89 15.72 3.34
C THR A 102 -16.60 15.80 2.53
N THR A 103 -16.69 15.74 1.20
CA THR A 103 -15.55 15.93 0.30
C THR A 103 -14.89 17.29 0.48
N ASN A 104 -15.69 18.36 0.57
CA ASN A 104 -15.16 19.70 0.78
C ASN A 104 -14.40 19.82 2.10
N THR A 105 -14.97 19.32 3.19
CA THR A 105 -14.29 19.29 4.50
C THR A 105 -13.00 18.50 4.43
N PHE A 106 -13.05 17.27 3.91
CA PHE A 106 -11.86 16.42 3.76
C PHE A 106 -10.77 17.11 2.93
N MET A 107 -11.12 17.68 1.77
CA MET A 107 -10.15 18.35 0.91
C MET A 107 -9.58 19.63 1.54
N GLN A 108 -10.35 20.35 2.35
CA GLN A 108 -9.84 21.50 3.11
C GLN A 108 -8.82 21.06 4.16
N GLU A 109 -9.11 19.99 4.91
CA GLU A 109 -8.20 19.42 5.91
C GLU A 109 -6.91 18.88 5.28
N MET A 110 -7.02 18.16 4.15
CA MET A 110 -5.84 17.65 3.43
C MET A 110 -4.98 18.78 2.85
N LYS A 111 -5.59 19.89 2.45
CA LYS A 111 -4.87 21.11 2.01
C LYS A 111 -4.20 21.83 3.18
N SER A 112 -4.84 21.93 4.34
CA SER A 112 -4.26 22.62 5.49
C SER A 112 -3.00 21.93 6.02
N ILE A 113 -2.94 20.60 5.96
CA ILE A 113 -1.74 19.82 6.29
C ILE A 113 -0.81 19.59 5.08
N LYS A 114 -1.16 20.18 3.93
CA LYS A 114 -0.41 20.11 2.67
C LYS A 114 -0.17 18.68 2.15
N ALA A 115 -1.05 17.77 2.53
CA ALA A 115 -1.08 16.41 2.00
C ALA A 115 -1.63 16.37 0.57
N ILE A 116 -2.57 17.26 0.25
CA ILE A 116 -3.06 17.49 -1.12
C ILE A 116 -2.88 18.98 -1.45
N MET A 117 -2.19 19.25 -2.55
CA MET A 117 -1.93 20.59 -3.04
C MET A 117 -2.65 20.82 -4.37
N LYS A 118 -3.05 22.07 -4.63
CA LYS A 118 -3.54 22.48 -5.95
C LYS A 118 -2.41 23.19 -6.69
N ILE A 119 -1.95 22.58 -7.77
CA ILE A 119 -0.93 23.13 -8.67
C ILE A 119 -1.65 23.43 -9.97
N GLU A 120 -1.63 24.70 -10.39
CA GLU A 120 -2.43 25.18 -11.52
C GLU A 120 -3.93 24.83 -11.30
N THR A 121 -4.51 23.97 -12.13
CA THR A 121 -5.90 23.53 -12.03
C THR A 121 -6.08 22.21 -11.29
N ASP A 122 -5.00 21.46 -11.08
CA ASP A 122 -5.05 20.04 -10.77
C ASP A 122 -4.65 19.76 -9.31
N TYR A 123 -5.17 18.67 -8.77
CA TYR A 123 -4.80 18.21 -7.43
C TYR A 123 -3.63 17.24 -7.49
N HIS A 124 -2.64 17.46 -6.63
CA HIS A 124 -1.49 16.59 -6.46
C HIS A 124 -1.38 16.14 -5.01
N MET A 125 -1.01 14.88 -4.78
CA MET A 125 -0.69 14.40 -3.43
C MET A 125 0.80 14.63 -3.16
N SER A 126 1.11 15.19 -2.00
CA SER A 126 2.48 15.43 -1.59
C SER A 126 3.22 14.10 -1.38
N PRO A 127 4.43 13.92 -1.95
CA PRO A 127 5.24 12.73 -1.70
C PRO A 127 5.65 12.55 -0.26
N ARG A 128 5.57 13.61 0.57
CA ARG A 128 5.80 13.51 2.02
C ARG A 128 4.76 12.61 2.70
N PHE A 129 3.62 12.39 2.05
CA PHE A 129 2.50 11.61 2.56
C PHE A 129 2.30 10.33 1.74
N ALA A 130 2.23 10.43 0.42
CA ALA A 130 2.02 9.28 -0.44
C ALA A 130 2.68 9.44 -1.81
N SER A 131 3.19 8.34 -2.37
CA SER A 131 3.72 8.30 -3.73
C SER A 131 3.52 6.93 -4.36
N ARG A 132 3.19 6.91 -5.66
CA ARG A 132 3.08 5.67 -6.43
C ARG A 132 4.33 5.38 -7.26
N SER A 133 5.11 6.40 -7.58
CA SER A 133 6.27 6.29 -8.45
C SER A 133 7.57 6.01 -7.69
N ARG A 134 8.59 5.58 -8.44
CA ARG A 134 9.95 5.45 -7.89
C ARG A 134 10.60 6.82 -7.64
N GLY A 135 10.22 7.83 -8.41
CA GLY A 135 10.63 9.21 -8.30
C GLY A 135 9.53 10.13 -8.83
N ILE A 136 9.64 11.43 -8.53
CA ILE A 136 8.69 12.45 -8.99
C ILE A 136 9.46 13.49 -9.79
N ASP A 137 8.81 14.02 -10.81
CA ASP A 137 9.41 15.03 -11.68
C ASP A 137 9.78 16.29 -10.89
N THR A 138 11.00 16.75 -11.09
CA THR A 138 11.61 17.82 -10.28
C THR A 138 10.83 19.13 -10.37
N ASP A 139 10.25 19.44 -11.53
CA ASP A 139 9.43 20.63 -11.75
C ASP A 139 8.17 20.62 -10.87
N ILE A 140 7.51 19.46 -10.71
CA ILE A 140 6.38 19.30 -9.81
C ILE A 140 6.81 19.50 -8.36
N ILE A 141 7.95 18.94 -7.96
CA ILE A 141 8.49 19.12 -6.59
C ILE A 141 8.79 20.59 -6.29
N ILE A 142 9.42 21.31 -7.23
CA ILE A 142 9.70 22.74 -7.08
C ILE A 142 8.40 23.52 -6.90
N LYS A 143 7.37 23.27 -7.73
CA LYS A 143 6.04 23.90 -7.61
C LYS A 143 5.35 23.59 -6.27
N MET A 144 5.57 22.39 -5.70
CA MET A 144 5.07 22.05 -4.37
C MET A 144 5.78 22.84 -3.28
N ILE A 145 7.12 22.97 -3.35
CA ILE A 145 7.92 23.71 -2.37
C ILE A 145 7.55 25.20 -2.36
N GLU A 146 7.34 25.82 -3.52
CA GLU A 146 6.91 27.23 -3.62
C GLU A 146 5.54 27.51 -2.98
N LYS A 147 4.71 26.46 -2.81
CA LYS A 147 3.37 26.52 -2.23
C LYS A 147 3.30 25.98 -0.79
N ASP A 148 4.39 25.40 -0.28
CA ASP A 148 4.53 24.92 1.10
C ASP A 148 4.81 26.13 2.00
#